data_AF-A0A1G3HL14-F1
#
_entry.id   AF-A0A1G3HL14-F1
#
_cell.length_a   1.000
_cell.length_b   1.000
_cell.length_c   1.000
_cell.angle_alpha   90.00
_cell.angle_beta   90.00
_cell.angle_gamma   90.00
#
_symmetry.space_group_name_H-M   'P 1'
#
loop_
_entity.id
_entity.type
_entity.pdbx_description
1 polymer ?
#
loop_
_entity_poly.entity_id
_entity_poly.type
_entity_poly.pdbx_seq_one_letter_code
_entity_poly.pdbx_strand_id
1 'polypeptide(L)'
;MATVSRKEIVLALLQHGRLTEFKDDACSLEALADYVGVRQNIVAWSEKLNWVWPDGGPAQWNAKYWTHGTPKPGIALHAAVMDAFLHQDKYAIGCYTATKLVVVQGVLDYYRRVKRDPVRARRVEQALLVDGEPLVGVEPGNMWSFETDPDPQDTERPGKLLNLRANVAPENFVPGDWTYLLNTDAASWQKTGYEGSNAIYMGRNRFDDYYNDHDHSYTYAQKLDEVYQWRHGVFSRSRDANKIQPLTPEGLALLGGTPADGGIQLDIRAGPRVF
;
A
#
# COMPACT_ATOMS: atom_id res chain seq x y z
N MET A 1 -10.69 6.80 -16.05
CA MET A 1 -9.32 7.34 -16.02
C MET A 1 -8.36 6.28 -16.55
N ALA A 2 -7.28 6.71 -17.20
CA ALA A 2 -6.19 5.81 -17.61
C ALA A 2 -5.20 5.63 -16.45
N THR A 3 -4.76 4.38 -16.23
CA THR A 3 -3.67 4.05 -15.29
C THR A 3 -2.39 4.83 -15.63
N VAL A 4 -1.50 4.98 -14.66
CA VAL A 4 -0.22 5.67 -14.80
C VAL A 4 0.60 5.11 -15.97
N SER A 5 1.39 5.97 -16.63
CA SER A 5 2.23 5.53 -17.75
C SER A 5 3.54 4.89 -17.27
N ARG A 6 4.07 3.93 -18.04
CA ARG A 6 5.42 3.38 -17.79
C ARG A 6 6.51 4.45 -17.85
N LYS A 7 6.33 5.46 -18.72
CA LYS A 7 7.28 6.59 -18.86
C LYS A 7 7.34 7.41 -17.57
N GLU A 8 6.19 7.70 -16.95
CA GLU A 8 6.12 8.39 -15.67
C GLU A 8 6.82 7.60 -14.57
N ILE A 9 6.59 6.28 -14.49
CA ILE A 9 7.29 5.42 -13.52
C ILE A 9 8.80 5.47 -13.74
N VAL A 10 9.28 5.35 -14.98
CA VAL A 10 10.73 5.43 -15.29
C VAL A 10 11.30 6.78 -14.88
N LEU A 11 10.63 7.89 -15.20
CA LEU A 11 11.08 9.23 -14.82
C LEU A 11 11.13 9.41 -13.30
N ALA A 12 10.12 8.91 -12.58
CA ALA A 12 10.09 8.94 -11.11
C ALA A 12 11.22 8.12 -10.49
N LEU A 13 11.59 6.97 -11.10
CA LEU A 13 12.73 6.16 -10.64
C LEU A 13 14.09 6.85 -10.82
N LEU A 14 14.19 7.82 -11.73
CA LEU A 14 15.38 8.61 -12.00
C LEU A 14 15.39 9.94 -11.23
N GLN A 15 14.34 10.25 -10.49
CA GLN A 15 14.25 11.48 -9.71
C GLN A 15 15.24 11.47 -8.55
N HIS A 16 15.86 12.62 -8.29
CA HIS A 16 16.77 12.80 -7.16
C HIS A 16 16.06 12.57 -5.82
N GLY A 17 16.82 12.25 -4.77
CA GLY A 17 16.28 12.00 -3.43
C GLY A 17 15.83 10.56 -3.16
N ARG A 18 16.06 9.63 -4.11
CA ARG A 18 15.92 8.19 -3.91
C ARG A 18 16.87 7.45 -4.83
N LEU A 19 17.59 6.46 -4.29
CA LEU A 19 18.37 5.53 -5.09
C LEU A 19 17.51 4.29 -5.43
N THR A 20 17.30 4.05 -6.72
CA THR A 20 16.83 2.74 -7.21
C THR A 20 18.01 2.03 -7.85
N GLU A 21 18.45 0.96 -7.22
CA GLU A 21 19.60 0.19 -7.68
C GLU A 21 19.18 -1.20 -8.17
N PHE A 22 19.77 -1.60 -9.29
CA PHE A 22 19.66 -2.93 -9.87
C PHE A 22 21.05 -3.55 -9.86
N LYS A 23 21.22 -4.67 -9.17
CA LYS A 23 22.51 -5.36 -8.96
C LYS A 23 22.43 -6.79 -9.44
N ASP A 24 23.59 -7.39 -9.67
CA ASP A 24 23.74 -8.81 -10.01
C ASP A 24 22.80 -9.22 -11.16
N ASP A 25 22.08 -10.33 -11.01
CA ASP A 25 21.13 -10.84 -12.00
C ASP A 25 19.96 -9.88 -12.27
N ALA A 26 19.67 -8.94 -11.37
CA ALA A 26 18.66 -7.90 -11.56
C ALA A 26 19.19 -6.70 -12.36
N CYS A 27 20.49 -6.61 -12.66
CA CYS A 27 21.08 -5.55 -13.48
C CYS A 27 20.84 -5.82 -14.98
N SER A 28 19.58 -5.81 -15.40
CA SER A 28 19.18 -6.04 -16.79
C SER A 28 18.02 -5.14 -17.21
N LEU A 29 17.92 -4.85 -18.51
CA LEU A 29 16.78 -4.12 -19.07
C LEU A 29 15.47 -4.88 -18.90
N GLU A 30 15.50 -6.21 -18.88
CA GLU A 30 14.31 -7.02 -18.63
C GLU A 30 13.81 -6.84 -17.18
N ALA A 31 14.72 -6.88 -16.20
CA ALA A 31 14.39 -6.63 -14.80
C ALA A 31 13.81 -5.23 -14.60
N LEU A 32 14.37 -4.19 -15.25
CA LEU A 32 13.80 -2.85 -15.23
C LEU A 32 12.40 -2.80 -15.85
N ALA A 33 12.20 -3.46 -17.01
CA ALA A 33 10.90 -3.51 -17.67
C ALA A 33 9.84 -4.20 -16.80
N ASP A 34 10.21 -5.27 -16.11
CA ASP A 34 9.34 -5.98 -15.17
C ASP A 34 9.03 -5.13 -13.95
N TYR A 35 10.04 -4.48 -13.38
CA TYR A 35 9.88 -3.59 -12.24
C TYR A 35 8.87 -2.48 -12.53
N VAL A 36 8.98 -1.84 -13.69
CA VAL A 36 8.05 -0.82 -14.17
C VAL A 36 6.67 -1.41 -14.47
N GLY A 37 6.61 -2.60 -15.07
CA GLY A 37 5.37 -3.29 -15.40
C GLY A 37 4.56 -3.70 -14.17
N VAL A 38 5.22 -4.25 -13.16
CA VAL A 38 4.61 -4.61 -11.87
C VAL A 38 4.06 -3.37 -11.17
N ARG A 39 4.84 -2.29 -11.09
CA ARG A 39 4.39 -1.01 -10.50
C ARG A 39 3.14 -0.47 -11.20
N GLN A 40 3.15 -0.44 -12.52
CA GLN A 40 1.99 -0.02 -13.31
C GLN A 40 0.76 -0.91 -13.01
N ASN A 41 0.97 -2.22 -12.83
CA ASN A 41 -0.13 -3.14 -12.56
C ASN A 41 -0.69 -2.98 -11.14
N ILE A 42 0.15 -2.77 -10.13
CA ILE A 42 -0.27 -2.41 -8.77
C ILE A 42 -1.17 -1.16 -8.81
N VAL A 43 -0.73 -0.12 -9.52
CA VAL A 43 -1.53 1.10 -9.69
C VAL A 43 -2.84 0.80 -10.42
N ALA A 44 -2.82 0.03 -11.50
CA ALA A 44 -4.05 -0.31 -12.23
C ALA A 44 -5.11 -0.99 -11.36
N TRP A 45 -4.70 -1.85 -10.41
CA TRP A 45 -5.59 -2.49 -9.44
C TRP A 45 -6.01 -1.59 -8.27
N SER A 46 -5.41 -0.39 -8.14
CA SER A 46 -5.74 0.59 -7.09
C SER A 46 -6.77 1.64 -7.54
N GLU A 47 -7.02 1.78 -8.85
CA GLU A 47 -7.77 2.90 -9.43
C GLU A 47 -9.28 2.90 -9.14
N LYS A 48 -9.87 1.76 -8.76
CA LYS A 48 -11.32 1.60 -8.57
C LYS A 48 -11.65 0.66 -7.42
N LEU A 49 -11.32 1.10 -6.22
CA LEU A 49 -11.59 0.39 -4.98
C LEU A 49 -12.81 0.97 -4.26
N ASN A 50 -13.52 0.11 -3.54
CA ASN A 50 -14.75 0.35 -2.80
C ASN A 50 -15.01 -0.82 -1.82
N TRP A 51 -13.99 -1.21 -1.07
CA TRP A 51 -14.15 -2.20 0.02
C TRP A 51 -14.91 -1.59 1.20
N VAL A 52 -15.42 -2.43 2.09
CA VAL A 52 -16.11 -1.96 3.29
C VAL A 52 -15.08 -1.61 4.38
N TRP A 53 -15.20 -0.43 4.98
CA TRP A 53 -14.44 -0.10 6.19
C TRP A 53 -15.03 -0.83 7.40
N PRO A 54 -14.26 -1.63 8.16
CA PRO A 54 -14.78 -2.40 9.29
C PRO A 54 -15.11 -1.56 10.54
N ASP A 55 -14.78 -0.27 10.57
CA ASP A 55 -15.05 0.66 11.68
C ASP A 55 -14.56 0.14 13.05
N GLY A 56 -13.31 -0.30 13.09
CA GLY A 56 -12.67 -0.88 14.28
C GLY A 56 -13.07 -2.33 14.57
N GLY A 57 -14.02 -2.89 13.82
CA GLY A 57 -14.38 -4.31 13.89
C GLY A 57 -13.34 -5.24 13.27
N PRO A 58 -13.49 -6.56 13.48
CA PRO A 58 -12.61 -7.55 12.85
C PRO A 58 -12.83 -7.59 11.33
N ALA A 59 -11.79 -8.00 10.61
CA ALA A 59 -11.88 -8.20 9.17
C ALA A 59 -12.92 -9.27 8.80
N GLN A 60 -13.76 -8.97 7.82
CA GLN A 60 -14.73 -9.89 7.25
C GLN A 60 -14.27 -10.30 5.84
N TRP A 61 -14.34 -11.59 5.57
CA TRP A 61 -13.88 -12.20 4.33
C TRP A 61 -14.99 -13.00 3.67
N ASN A 62 -14.96 -13.10 2.34
CA ASN A 62 -15.84 -14.03 1.63
C ASN A 62 -15.50 -15.47 2.02
N ALA A 63 -16.31 -16.07 2.88
CA ALA A 63 -16.12 -17.42 3.42
C ALA A 63 -16.12 -18.52 2.35
N LYS A 64 -16.49 -18.24 1.09
CA LYS A 64 -16.31 -19.19 0.00
C LYS A 64 -14.83 -19.41 -0.33
N TYR A 65 -14.00 -18.38 -0.21
CA TYR A 65 -12.60 -18.39 -0.66
C TYR A 65 -11.62 -18.38 0.52
N TRP A 66 -12.00 -17.80 1.65
CA TRP A 66 -11.07 -17.47 2.73
C TRP A 66 -11.46 -18.07 4.07
N THR A 67 -10.45 -18.31 4.90
CA THR A 67 -10.52 -18.54 6.34
C THR A 67 -9.60 -17.51 6.99
N HIS A 68 -10.15 -16.44 7.57
CA HIS A 68 -9.40 -15.40 8.29
C HIS A 68 -8.20 -14.79 7.53
N GLY A 69 -8.32 -14.56 6.21
CA GLY A 69 -7.23 -13.99 5.40
C GLY A 69 -6.30 -15.02 4.74
N THR A 70 -6.56 -16.31 4.96
CA THR A 70 -5.87 -17.43 4.29
C THR A 70 -6.82 -18.11 3.29
N PRO A 71 -6.43 -18.36 2.03
CA PRO A 71 -7.26 -19.10 1.09
C PRO A 71 -7.60 -20.50 1.61
N LYS A 72 -8.83 -20.96 1.38
CA LYS A 72 -9.26 -22.31 1.78
C LYS A 72 -8.49 -23.40 1.02
N PRO A 73 -8.32 -24.60 1.62
CA PRO A 73 -7.71 -25.73 0.92
C PRO A 73 -8.38 -26.00 -0.44
N GLY A 74 -7.56 -26.15 -1.49
CA GLY A 74 -8.03 -26.37 -2.86
C GLY A 74 -8.45 -25.11 -3.62
N ILE A 75 -8.52 -23.94 -2.98
CA ILE A 75 -8.73 -22.66 -3.65
C ILE A 75 -7.38 -22.09 -4.08
N ALA A 76 -7.21 -21.83 -5.37
CA ALA A 76 -5.99 -21.22 -5.88
C ALA A 76 -5.86 -19.77 -5.41
N LEU A 77 -4.66 -19.37 -4.97
CA LEU A 77 -4.38 -18.04 -4.41
C LEU A 77 -4.88 -16.91 -5.32
N HIS A 78 -4.51 -16.94 -6.61
CA HIS A 78 -4.93 -15.92 -7.58
C HIS A 78 -6.47 -15.81 -7.71
N ALA A 79 -7.21 -16.90 -7.50
CA ALA A 79 -8.67 -16.89 -7.58
C ALA A 79 -9.29 -16.26 -6.32
N ALA A 80 -8.75 -16.57 -5.14
CA ALA A 80 -9.17 -15.97 -3.88
C ALA A 80 -8.90 -14.46 -3.85
N VAL A 81 -7.69 -14.04 -4.27
CA VAL A 81 -7.32 -12.63 -4.34
C VAL A 81 -8.17 -11.89 -5.36
N MET A 82 -8.39 -12.45 -6.56
CA MET A 82 -9.26 -11.83 -7.57
C MET A 82 -10.70 -11.66 -7.07
N ASP A 83 -11.26 -12.61 -6.32
CA ASP A 83 -12.60 -12.50 -5.75
C ASP A 83 -12.74 -11.24 -4.87
N ALA A 84 -11.68 -10.86 -4.14
CA ALA A 84 -11.67 -9.63 -3.35
C ALA A 84 -11.87 -8.36 -4.19
N PHE A 85 -11.40 -8.33 -5.45
CA PHE A 85 -11.58 -7.18 -6.34
C PHE A 85 -12.91 -7.21 -7.12
N LEU A 86 -13.44 -8.41 -7.37
CA LEU A 86 -14.70 -8.59 -8.12
C LEU A 86 -15.94 -8.45 -7.22
N HIS A 87 -15.81 -8.75 -5.94
CA HIS A 87 -16.90 -8.75 -4.96
C HIS A 87 -16.53 -7.95 -3.71
N GLN A 88 -16.09 -6.70 -3.92
CA GLN A 88 -15.53 -5.84 -2.87
C GLN A 88 -16.48 -5.62 -1.68
N ASP A 89 -17.78 -5.64 -1.92
CA ASP A 89 -18.84 -5.53 -0.91
C ASP A 89 -18.86 -6.68 0.10
N LYS A 90 -18.23 -7.82 -0.21
CA LYS A 90 -18.11 -8.98 0.69
C LYS A 90 -16.90 -8.93 1.62
N TYR A 91 -16.10 -7.87 1.53
CA TYR A 91 -14.87 -7.72 2.29
C TYR A 91 -14.92 -6.44 3.10
N ALA A 92 -14.91 -6.61 4.43
CA ALA A 92 -14.71 -5.51 5.35
C ALA A 92 -13.29 -5.62 5.92
N ILE A 93 -12.37 -4.78 5.45
CA ILE A 93 -10.94 -4.93 5.73
C ILE A 93 -10.29 -3.57 6.01
N GLY A 94 -9.30 -3.55 6.91
CA GLY A 94 -8.53 -2.36 7.20
C GLY A 94 -7.53 -2.02 6.09
N CYS A 95 -6.98 -0.80 6.13
CA CYS A 95 -6.14 -0.28 5.05
C CYS A 95 -4.87 -1.12 4.86
N TYR A 96 -4.30 -1.67 5.95
CA TYR A 96 -3.15 -2.56 5.90
C TYR A 96 -3.41 -3.82 5.06
N THR A 97 -4.54 -4.50 5.32
CA THR A 97 -4.96 -5.68 4.56
C THR A 97 -5.31 -5.32 3.13
N ALA A 98 -5.97 -4.19 2.90
CA ALA A 98 -6.32 -3.71 1.57
C ALA A 98 -5.07 -3.44 0.72
N THR A 99 -4.05 -2.76 1.27
CA THR A 99 -2.78 -2.53 0.60
C THR A 99 -2.08 -3.84 0.23
N LYS A 100 -2.07 -4.83 1.14
CA LYS A 100 -1.51 -6.16 0.87
C LYS A 100 -2.22 -6.85 -0.29
N LEU A 101 -3.56 -6.83 -0.33
CA LEU A 101 -4.32 -7.39 -1.44
C LEU A 101 -3.99 -6.71 -2.77
N VAL A 102 -3.88 -5.39 -2.79
CA VAL A 102 -3.49 -4.60 -3.98
C VAL A 102 -2.10 -4.98 -4.48
N VAL A 103 -1.11 -5.05 -3.59
CA VAL A 103 0.26 -5.44 -3.96
C VAL A 103 0.29 -6.88 -4.47
N VAL A 104 -0.30 -7.82 -3.73
CA VAL A 104 -0.34 -9.23 -4.08
C VAL A 104 -1.02 -9.44 -5.43
N GLN A 105 -2.18 -8.82 -5.64
CA GLN A 105 -2.89 -8.88 -6.91
C GLN A 105 -2.07 -8.27 -8.05
N GLY A 106 -1.51 -7.08 -7.85
CA GLY A 106 -0.72 -6.38 -8.86
C GLY A 106 0.47 -7.20 -9.34
N VAL A 107 1.21 -7.83 -8.42
CA VAL A 107 2.38 -8.66 -8.76
C VAL A 107 1.95 -9.99 -9.39
N LEU A 108 0.98 -10.70 -8.80
CA LEU A 108 0.51 -11.99 -9.33
C LEU A 108 -0.11 -11.85 -10.73
N ASP A 109 -1.02 -10.90 -10.90
CA ASP A 109 -1.72 -10.67 -12.16
C ASP A 109 -0.75 -10.21 -13.27
N TYR A 110 0.29 -9.45 -12.92
CA TYR A 110 1.29 -9.02 -13.90
C TYR A 110 1.97 -10.23 -14.56
N TYR A 111 2.58 -11.12 -13.76
CA TYR A 111 3.28 -12.27 -14.33
C TYR A 111 2.32 -13.30 -14.94
N ARG A 112 1.11 -13.47 -14.39
CA ARG A 112 0.13 -14.44 -14.92
C ARG A 112 -0.53 -14.00 -16.22
N ARG A 113 -1.01 -12.76 -16.31
CA ARG A 113 -1.90 -12.30 -17.39
C ARG A 113 -1.26 -11.27 -18.29
N VAL A 114 -0.49 -10.32 -17.73
CA VAL A 114 0.08 -9.19 -18.48
C VAL A 114 1.35 -9.61 -19.22
N LYS A 115 2.37 -10.09 -18.49
CA LYS A 115 3.62 -10.62 -19.07
C LYS A 115 3.46 -12.06 -19.58
N ARG A 116 2.56 -12.85 -18.96
CA ARG A 116 2.34 -14.27 -19.27
C ARG A 116 3.62 -15.11 -19.13
N ASP A 117 4.32 -14.92 -18.02
CA ASP A 117 5.52 -15.67 -17.65
C ASP A 117 5.17 -16.71 -16.57
N PRO A 118 4.94 -17.98 -16.93
CA PRO A 118 4.53 -19.01 -15.99
C PRO A 118 5.64 -19.39 -15.01
N VAL A 119 6.91 -19.14 -15.32
CA VAL A 119 8.03 -19.42 -14.42
C VAL A 119 8.04 -18.39 -13.30
N ARG A 120 8.03 -17.10 -13.64
CA ARG A 120 7.98 -16.03 -12.63
C ARG A 120 6.67 -16.03 -11.85
N ALA A 121 5.53 -16.29 -12.50
CA ALA A 121 4.24 -16.41 -11.81
C ALA A 121 4.27 -17.47 -10.70
N ARG A 122 4.88 -18.65 -10.95
CA ARG A 122 5.06 -19.69 -9.93
C ARG A 122 6.00 -19.25 -8.81
N ARG A 123 7.09 -18.53 -9.12
CA ARG A 123 7.99 -17.98 -8.09
C ARG A 123 7.28 -16.99 -7.17
N VAL A 124 6.42 -16.12 -7.70
CA VAL A 124 5.60 -15.20 -6.89
C VAL A 124 4.66 -15.98 -5.99
N GLU A 125 3.92 -16.96 -6.52
CA GLU A 125 3.02 -17.79 -5.71
C GLU A 125 3.75 -18.57 -4.61
N GLN A 126 4.91 -19.15 -4.92
CA GLN A 126 5.77 -19.84 -3.95
C GLN A 126 6.26 -18.90 -2.85
N ALA A 127 6.70 -17.68 -3.21
CA ALA A 127 7.12 -16.68 -2.24
C ALA A 127 5.99 -16.28 -1.30
N LEU A 128 4.76 -16.17 -1.81
CA LEU A 128 3.59 -15.83 -1.00
C LEU A 128 3.19 -16.96 -0.05
N LEU A 129 3.21 -18.20 -0.53
CA LEU A 129 2.72 -19.38 0.19
C LEU A 129 3.79 -20.10 1.03
N VAL A 130 4.99 -19.53 1.17
CA VAL A 130 6.13 -20.17 1.84
C VAL A 130 5.85 -20.61 3.29
N ASP A 131 4.97 -19.89 3.97
CA ASP A 131 4.53 -20.12 5.36
C ASP A 131 3.02 -20.45 5.45
N GLY A 132 2.36 -20.65 4.31
CA GLY A 132 0.91 -20.86 4.22
C GLY A 132 0.06 -19.60 4.37
N GLU A 133 0.64 -18.44 4.68
CA GLU A 133 -0.08 -17.19 4.98
C GLU A 133 0.25 -16.09 3.93
N PRO A 134 -0.48 -16.03 2.81
CA PRO A 134 -0.09 -15.21 1.65
C PRO A 134 -0.13 -13.70 1.88
N LEU A 135 -0.82 -13.23 2.92
CA LEU A 135 -0.90 -11.81 3.28
C LEU A 135 0.02 -11.44 4.45
N VAL A 136 0.71 -12.40 5.07
CA VAL A 136 1.69 -12.13 6.13
C VAL A 136 3.05 -11.87 5.49
N GLY A 137 3.74 -10.82 5.92
CA GLY A 137 5.11 -10.50 5.48
C GLY A 137 5.26 -10.17 3.99
N VAL A 138 4.23 -9.62 3.35
CA VAL A 138 4.31 -9.12 1.96
C VAL A 138 5.41 -8.04 1.87
N GLU A 139 5.41 -7.16 2.86
CA GLU A 139 6.40 -6.15 3.22
C GLU A 139 7.51 -6.68 4.16
N PRO A 140 8.70 -6.07 4.13
CA PRO A 140 9.74 -6.30 5.14
C PRO A 140 9.28 -5.92 6.55
N GLY A 141 9.74 -6.63 7.58
CA GLY A 141 9.31 -6.35 8.96
C GLY A 141 9.81 -5.00 9.50
N ASN A 142 11.00 -4.54 9.06
CA ASN A 142 11.48 -3.19 9.39
C ASN A 142 10.63 -2.04 8.82
N MET A 143 9.56 -2.31 8.07
CA MET A 143 8.55 -1.30 7.75
C MET A 143 7.81 -0.78 9.00
N TRP A 144 7.74 -1.60 10.06
CA TRP A 144 6.99 -1.32 11.29
C TRP A 144 7.89 -0.97 12.48
N SER A 145 9.16 -0.62 12.23
CA SER A 145 10.14 -0.32 13.30
C SER A 145 9.82 0.94 14.13
N PHE A 146 8.83 1.73 13.73
CA PHE A 146 8.33 2.89 14.48
C PHE A 146 7.34 2.51 15.59
N GLU A 147 6.82 1.28 15.60
CA GLU A 147 5.92 0.80 16.65
C GLU A 147 6.65 0.70 18.00
N THR A 148 5.91 0.90 19.10
CA THR A 148 6.44 0.71 20.46
C THR A 148 6.64 -0.78 20.72
N ASP A 149 7.89 -1.24 20.76
CA ASP A 149 8.33 -2.62 20.97
C ASP A 149 8.34 -3.51 19.70
N PRO A 150 9.14 -3.17 18.68
CA PRO A 150 9.26 -4.02 17.49
C PRO A 150 10.01 -5.31 17.86
N ASP A 151 9.47 -6.45 17.45
CA ASP A 151 10.19 -7.73 17.58
C ASP A 151 11.51 -7.63 16.79
N PRO A 152 12.69 -7.72 17.46
CA PRO A 152 13.97 -7.62 16.78
C PRO A 152 14.13 -8.66 15.66
N GLN A 153 13.55 -9.85 15.81
CA GLN A 153 13.61 -10.90 14.79
C GLN A 153 12.76 -10.54 13.56
N ASP A 154 11.67 -9.80 13.75
CA ASP A 154 10.84 -9.33 12.64
C ASP A 154 11.53 -8.20 11.87
N THR A 155 12.31 -7.34 12.54
CA THR A 155 12.99 -6.23 11.86
C THR A 155 13.96 -6.66 10.76
N GLU A 156 14.57 -7.84 10.87
CA GLU A 156 15.47 -8.39 9.84
C GLU A 156 14.73 -9.20 8.76
N ARG A 157 13.43 -9.46 8.93
CA ARG A 157 12.66 -10.30 8.00
C ARG A 157 12.50 -9.61 6.63
N PRO A 158 12.95 -10.24 5.53
CA PRO A 158 12.72 -9.70 4.20
C PRO A 158 11.24 -9.77 3.82
N GLY A 159 10.80 -8.85 2.97
CA GLY A 159 9.47 -8.91 2.38
C GLY A 159 9.36 -10.02 1.33
N LYS A 160 8.21 -10.70 1.30
CA LYS A 160 7.91 -11.69 0.26
C LYS A 160 7.85 -11.04 -1.12
N LEU A 161 7.26 -9.85 -1.23
CA LEU A 161 7.08 -9.15 -2.50
C LEU A 161 7.73 -7.77 -2.56
N LEU A 162 8.00 -7.15 -1.42
CA LEU A 162 8.46 -5.75 -1.39
C LEU A 162 9.85 -5.63 -0.77
N ASN A 163 10.56 -4.58 -1.19
CA ASN A 163 11.77 -4.08 -0.56
C ASN A 163 11.51 -2.70 0.01
N LEU A 164 12.12 -2.40 1.16
CA LEU A 164 12.05 -1.09 1.78
C LEU A 164 13.10 -0.13 1.18
N ARG A 165 12.74 1.14 1.11
CA ARG A 165 13.65 2.27 0.87
C ARG A 165 13.44 3.24 2.02
N ALA A 166 14.50 3.64 2.71
CA ALA A 166 14.48 4.62 3.79
C ALA A 166 15.11 5.95 3.35
N ASN A 167 14.97 6.99 4.17
CA ASN A 167 15.45 8.34 3.89
C ASN A 167 14.90 8.91 2.57
N VAL A 168 13.65 8.59 2.24
CA VAL A 168 12.95 9.11 1.07
C VAL A 168 12.27 10.42 1.43
N ALA A 169 12.57 11.47 0.66
CA ALA A 169 11.96 12.78 0.87
C ALA A 169 10.41 12.74 0.77
N PRO A 170 9.68 13.60 1.51
CA PRO A 170 8.22 13.57 1.64
C PRO A 170 7.43 13.40 0.35
N GLU A 171 7.79 14.14 -0.70
CA GLU A 171 7.07 14.16 -1.99
C GLU A 171 7.67 13.22 -3.05
N ASN A 172 8.73 12.49 -2.71
CA ASN A 172 9.45 11.67 -3.67
C ASN A 172 8.85 10.25 -3.75
N PHE A 173 7.73 10.16 -4.46
CA PHE A 173 7.01 8.90 -4.65
C PHE A 173 7.21 8.35 -6.06
N VAL A 174 7.33 7.02 -6.15
CA VAL A 174 7.26 6.30 -7.42
C VAL A 174 5.94 5.55 -7.47
N PRO A 175 5.17 5.60 -8.58
CA PRO A 175 3.89 4.90 -8.66
C PRO A 175 4.04 3.42 -8.29
N GLY A 176 3.09 2.91 -7.51
CA GLY A 176 3.11 1.59 -6.88
C GLY A 176 3.92 1.49 -5.58
N ASP A 177 4.46 2.61 -5.06
CA ASP A 177 5.00 2.64 -3.70
C ASP A 177 3.87 2.52 -2.68
N TRP A 178 4.08 1.68 -1.68
CA TRP A 178 3.36 1.69 -0.42
C TRP A 178 4.07 2.62 0.57
N THR A 179 3.30 3.57 1.11
CA THR A 179 3.71 4.51 2.15
C THR A 179 2.77 4.45 3.37
N TYR A 180 3.22 5.04 4.48
CA TYR A 180 2.46 5.13 5.72
C TYR A 180 2.48 6.56 6.26
N LEU A 181 1.31 7.06 6.62
CA LEU A 181 1.10 8.31 7.33
C LEU A 181 0.72 8.00 8.77
N LEU A 182 1.59 8.31 9.73
CA LEU A 182 1.40 8.02 11.14
C LEU A 182 0.42 9.00 11.77
N ASN A 183 -0.58 8.50 12.50
CA ASN A 183 -1.39 9.37 13.33
C ASN A 183 -0.64 9.69 14.64
N THR A 184 -0.19 10.93 14.78
CA THR A 184 0.55 11.41 15.97
C THR A 184 -0.35 12.05 17.03
N ASP A 185 -1.67 12.15 16.80
CA ASP A 185 -2.60 12.70 17.77
C ASP A 185 -2.93 11.69 18.88
N ALA A 186 -2.67 12.07 20.14
CA ALA A 186 -2.72 11.21 21.31
C ALA A 186 -4.10 10.61 21.63
N ALA A 187 -5.19 11.21 21.15
CA ALA A 187 -6.54 10.70 21.37
C ALA A 187 -6.99 9.74 20.24
N SER A 188 -6.80 10.16 18.99
CA SER A 188 -7.31 9.41 17.84
C SER A 188 -6.44 8.22 17.45
N TRP A 189 -5.14 8.21 17.74
CA TRP A 189 -4.25 7.09 17.38
C TRP A 189 -4.59 5.78 18.09
N GLN A 190 -5.24 5.84 19.26
CA GLN A 190 -5.66 4.64 20.01
C GLN A 190 -6.92 4.00 19.45
N LYS A 191 -7.63 4.70 18.56
CA LYS A 191 -8.84 4.16 17.95
C LYS A 191 -8.44 3.16 16.87
N THR A 192 -8.88 1.92 17.02
CA THR A 192 -8.59 0.84 16.07
C THR A 192 -8.92 1.25 14.64
N GLY A 193 -7.92 1.15 13.76
CA GLY A 193 -8.00 1.54 12.36
C GLY A 193 -7.64 3.00 12.05
N TYR A 194 -7.27 3.79 13.07
CA TYR A 194 -6.87 5.19 12.95
C TYR A 194 -5.47 5.45 13.56
N GLU A 195 -4.67 4.40 13.71
CA GLU A 195 -3.26 4.47 14.12
C GLU A 195 -2.41 5.17 13.04
N GLY A 196 -2.89 5.14 11.80
CA GLY A 196 -2.26 5.77 10.63
C GLY A 196 -2.92 5.27 9.35
N SER A 197 -2.47 5.81 8.22
CA SER A 197 -2.98 5.45 6.89
C SER A 197 -1.91 4.74 6.08
N ASN A 198 -2.17 3.49 5.73
CA ASN A 198 -1.51 2.84 4.61
C ASN A 198 -2.01 3.46 3.30
N ALA A 199 -1.12 3.70 2.34
CA ALA A 199 -1.49 4.25 1.04
C ALA A 199 -0.54 3.78 -0.07
N ILE A 200 -1.08 3.63 -1.27
CA ILE A 200 -0.41 3.32 -2.52
C ILE A 200 -0.40 4.60 -3.37
N TYR A 201 0.78 5.04 -3.76
CA TYR A 201 0.91 6.15 -4.70
C TYR A 201 0.58 5.68 -6.12
N MET A 202 -0.35 6.38 -6.77
CA MET A 202 -0.88 6.05 -8.10
C MET A 202 -0.30 6.89 -9.24
N GLY A 203 0.66 7.78 -8.94
CA GLY A 203 1.18 8.77 -9.90
C GLY A 203 0.29 10.01 -9.99
N ARG A 204 0.81 11.06 -10.65
CA ARG A 204 0.10 12.34 -10.88
C ARG A 204 -0.47 12.95 -9.59
N ASN A 205 0.27 12.90 -8.47
CA ASN A 205 -0.20 13.37 -7.16
C ASN A 205 -1.53 12.70 -6.73
N ARG A 206 -1.68 11.40 -6.95
CA ARG A 206 -2.84 10.61 -6.51
C ARG A 206 -2.39 9.46 -5.61
N PHE A 207 -3.14 9.23 -4.55
CA PHE A 207 -3.09 8.08 -3.66
C PHE A 207 -4.42 7.37 -3.73
N ASP A 208 -4.40 6.07 -3.47
CA ASP A 208 -5.61 5.26 -3.46
C ASP A 208 -6.66 5.76 -2.46
N ASP A 209 -7.87 5.31 -2.69
CA ASP A 209 -9.00 5.38 -1.77
C ASP A 209 -9.65 4.00 -1.71
N TYR A 210 -9.23 3.20 -0.72
CA TYR A 210 -9.73 1.83 -0.54
C TYR A 210 -11.25 1.71 -0.40
N TYR A 211 -11.91 2.75 0.12
CA TYR A 211 -13.32 2.71 0.54
C TYR A 211 -14.22 3.64 -0.27
N ASN A 212 -13.67 4.31 -1.28
CA ASN A 212 -14.36 5.29 -2.11
C ASN A 212 -15.05 6.42 -1.31
N ASP A 213 -14.40 6.90 -0.25
CA ASP A 213 -14.91 8.02 0.56
C ASP A 213 -14.58 9.39 -0.08
N HIS A 214 -13.79 9.39 -1.16
CA HIS A 214 -13.37 10.57 -1.93
C HIS A 214 -13.10 10.23 -3.41
N ASP A 215 -14.11 9.72 -4.11
CA ASP A 215 -14.10 9.50 -5.58
C ASP A 215 -12.83 8.78 -6.08
N HIS A 216 -12.52 7.66 -5.45
CA HIS A 216 -11.43 6.73 -5.77
C HIS A 216 -9.99 7.27 -5.69
N SER A 217 -9.75 8.52 -5.25
CA SER A 217 -8.37 8.96 -4.98
C SER A 217 -8.27 10.21 -4.13
N TYR A 218 -7.17 10.32 -3.40
CA TYR A 218 -6.76 11.53 -2.70
C TYR A 218 -5.48 12.10 -3.30
N THR A 219 -5.30 13.41 -3.27
CA THR A 219 -3.98 14.02 -3.48
C THR A 219 -3.09 13.86 -2.24
N TYR A 220 -1.79 14.14 -2.36
CA TYR A 220 -0.87 14.09 -1.21
C TYR A 220 -1.34 15.00 -0.06
N ALA A 221 -1.63 16.26 -0.38
CA ALA A 221 -2.22 17.23 0.52
C ALA A 221 -3.50 16.70 1.20
N GLN A 222 -4.38 16.05 0.44
CA GLN A 222 -5.60 15.48 0.99
C GLN A 222 -5.35 14.26 1.88
N LYS A 223 -4.31 13.44 1.64
CA LYS A 223 -3.92 12.36 2.56
C LYS A 223 -3.37 12.91 3.88
N LEU A 224 -2.53 13.94 3.81
CA LEU A 224 -2.02 14.62 5.01
C LEU A 224 -3.15 15.20 5.85
N ASP A 225 -4.05 15.94 5.20
CA ASP A 225 -5.24 16.49 5.86
C ASP A 225 -6.13 15.36 6.40
N GLU A 226 -6.26 14.22 5.70
CA GLU A 226 -7.18 13.13 6.11
C GLU A 226 -6.82 12.61 7.48
N VAL A 227 -5.56 12.25 7.67
CA VAL A 227 -5.03 11.74 8.93
C VAL A 227 -5.08 12.82 10.01
N TYR A 228 -4.77 14.08 9.66
CA TYR A 228 -4.86 15.18 10.62
C TYR A 228 -6.27 15.35 11.18
N GLN A 229 -7.30 15.31 10.33
CA GLN A 229 -8.69 15.57 10.72
C GLN A 229 -9.27 14.50 11.67
N TRP A 230 -8.63 13.35 11.84
CA TRP A 230 -9.06 12.31 12.80
C TRP A 230 -9.10 12.83 14.25
N ARG A 231 -8.22 13.78 14.61
CA ARG A 231 -8.25 14.47 15.91
C ARG A 231 -9.54 15.28 16.15
N HIS A 232 -10.22 15.65 15.07
CA HIS A 232 -11.49 16.38 15.09
C HIS A 232 -12.71 15.45 14.91
N GLY A 233 -12.48 14.13 14.92
CA GLY A 233 -13.54 13.13 14.77
C GLY A 233 -14.09 13.01 13.34
N VAL A 234 -13.30 13.41 12.33
CA VAL A 234 -13.62 13.23 10.90
C VAL A 234 -13.16 11.83 10.47
N PHE A 235 -13.96 10.81 10.74
CA PHE A 235 -13.59 9.41 10.48
C PHE A 235 -14.08 8.88 9.12
N SER A 236 -14.92 9.68 8.45
CA SER A 236 -15.22 9.59 7.02
C SER A 236 -15.38 11.03 6.51
N ARG A 237 -14.67 11.35 5.43
CA ARG A 237 -14.71 12.63 4.73
C ARG A 237 -16.11 12.98 4.26
N SER A 238 -16.88 11.99 3.80
CA SER A 238 -18.26 12.23 3.34
C SER A 238 -19.24 12.39 4.51
N ARG A 239 -19.19 11.50 5.50
CA ARG A 239 -20.13 11.49 6.63
C ARG A 239 -19.87 12.60 7.65
N ASP A 240 -18.60 12.91 7.92
CA ASP A 240 -18.17 13.82 8.97
C ASP A 240 -17.68 15.17 8.43
N ALA A 241 -18.06 15.52 7.19
CA ALA A 241 -17.62 16.74 6.50
C ALA A 241 -17.83 18.03 7.32
N ASN A 242 -18.88 18.07 8.14
CA ASN A 242 -19.21 19.22 8.98
C ASN A 242 -18.26 19.43 10.17
N LYS A 243 -17.38 18.46 10.49
CA LYS A 243 -16.40 18.55 11.58
C LYS A 243 -15.01 19.00 11.11
N ILE A 244 -14.80 19.11 9.79
CA ILE A 244 -13.50 19.46 9.19
C ILE A 244 -13.07 20.85 9.67
N GLN A 245 -11.82 20.94 10.14
CA GLN A 245 -11.19 22.20 10.54
C GLN A 245 -10.10 22.57 9.52
N PRO A 246 -10.17 23.74 8.86
CA PRO A 246 -9.18 24.11 7.84
C PRO A 246 -7.74 24.16 8.39
N LEU A 247 -6.82 23.53 7.68
CA LEU A 247 -5.37 23.66 7.88
C LEU A 247 -4.81 24.84 7.07
N THR A 248 -3.86 25.57 7.64
CA THR A 248 -3.10 26.56 6.87
C THR A 248 -2.10 25.85 5.93
N PRO A 249 -1.64 26.51 4.85
CA PRO A 249 -0.60 25.95 3.98
C PRO A 249 0.68 25.56 4.73
N GLU A 250 1.08 26.34 5.74
CA GLU A 250 2.25 26.05 6.57
C GLU A 250 2.02 24.83 7.46
N GLY A 251 0.83 24.69 8.03
CA GLY A 251 0.44 23.50 8.79
C GLY A 251 0.45 22.25 7.92
N LEU A 252 -0.04 22.35 6.69
CA LEU A 252 -0.03 21.24 5.74
C LEU A 252 1.39 20.86 5.32
N ALA A 253 2.26 21.84 5.07
CA ALA A 253 3.67 21.60 4.76
C ALA A 253 4.40 20.90 5.92
N LEU A 254 4.13 21.30 7.17
CA LEU A 254 4.69 20.65 8.36
C LEU A 254 4.28 19.19 8.46
N LEU A 255 3.02 18.85 8.16
CA LEU A 255 2.54 17.46 8.16
C LEU A 255 3.29 16.57 7.18
N GLY A 256 3.80 17.12 6.09
CA GLY A 256 4.62 16.38 5.13
C GLY A 256 5.98 15.92 5.70
N GLY A 257 6.45 16.50 6.81
CA GLY A 257 7.68 16.07 7.47
C GLY A 257 7.61 14.68 8.10
N THR A 258 8.76 14.18 8.55
CA THR A 258 8.82 12.95 9.34
C THR A 258 8.20 13.16 10.72
N PRO A 259 7.76 12.10 11.43
CA PRO A 259 7.33 12.23 12.83
C PRO A 259 8.40 12.85 13.74
N ALA A 260 9.68 12.61 13.48
CA ALA A 260 10.78 13.23 14.22
C ALA A 260 10.87 14.74 14.00
N ASP A 261 10.41 15.24 12.86
CA ASP A 261 10.37 16.66 12.50
C ASP A 261 8.99 17.30 12.77
N GLY A 262 8.10 16.60 13.49
CA GLY A 262 6.75 17.09 13.81
C GLY A 262 5.71 16.90 12.72
N GLY A 263 6.04 16.20 11.63
CA GLY A 263 5.09 15.78 10.60
C GLY A 263 4.49 14.40 10.88
N ILE A 264 3.92 13.79 9.84
CA ILE A 264 3.25 12.48 9.92
C ILE A 264 3.69 11.49 8.84
N GLN A 265 4.44 11.94 7.84
CA GLN A 265 4.85 11.10 6.72
C GLN A 265 6.11 10.32 7.10
N LEU A 266 6.05 8.99 7.17
CA LEU A 266 7.29 8.21 7.32
C LEU A 266 8.20 8.42 6.12
N ASP A 267 9.52 8.40 6.30
CA ASP A 267 10.52 8.53 5.24
C ASP A 267 10.84 7.20 4.55
N ILE A 268 10.02 6.17 4.81
CA ILE A 268 10.13 4.85 4.19
C ILE A 268 9.13 4.66 3.05
N ARG A 269 9.52 3.94 2.01
CA ARG A 269 8.65 3.50 0.90
C ARG A 269 8.90 2.02 0.64
N ALA A 270 7.85 1.20 0.66
CA ALA A 270 7.93 -0.18 0.22
C ALA A 270 7.56 -0.26 -1.27
N GLY A 271 8.45 -0.82 -2.09
CA GLY A 271 8.23 -1.01 -3.52
C GLY A 271 8.45 -2.48 -3.93
N PRO A 272 7.92 -2.93 -5.07
CA PRO A 272 8.07 -4.33 -5.48
C PRO A 272 9.54 -4.74 -5.59
N ARG A 273 9.85 -6.00 -5.34
CA ARG A 273 11.14 -6.61 -5.67
C ARG A 273 11.12 -7.20 -7.09
N VAL A 274 12.28 -7.60 -7.59
CA VAL A 274 12.45 -8.28 -8.88
C VAL A 274 12.31 -9.81 -8.69
N PHE A 275 11.82 -10.55 -9.69
CA PHE A 275 11.53 -12.00 -9.66
C PHE A 275 12.15 -12.79 -10.82
#